data_AF-A0A7Y3G2A5-F1
#
_entry.id   AF-A0A7Y3G2A5-F1
#
_cell.length_a   1.000
_cell.length_b   1.000
_cell.length_c   1.000
_cell.angle_alpha   90.00
_cell.angle_beta   90.00
_cell.angle_gamma   90.00
#
_symmetry.space_group_name_H-M   'P 1'
#
loop_
_entity.id
_entity.type
_entity.pdbx_description
1 polymer ?
#
loop_
_entity_poly.entity_id
_entity_poly.type
_entity_poly.pdbx_seq_one_letter_code
_entity_poly.pdbx_strand_id
1 'polypeptide(L)'
;MVDSIYSRRQFLGRSAAAGAGLLAMQIAGAGTAVAVGNGVGAKSIHPLTKSHDPDVLLRWIQAVYDSVKLERLTPPNAARIYAYFGVAAYEAVVGGMPPYRSLGLQLNDLPKLPSRSQNLRYDWPTAANAAMAAVAPVLFAGRTASLAKMR
;
A
#
# COMPACT_ATOMS: atom_id res chain seq x y z
N MET A 1 -42.41 12.37 -3.66
CA MET A 1 -41.58 12.19 -4.87
C MET A 1 -40.90 13.54 -5.10
N VAL A 2 -39.79 13.86 -4.43
CA VAL A 2 -38.46 13.24 -4.50
C VAL A 2 -37.73 13.53 -3.18
N ASP A 3 -37.28 12.50 -2.46
CA ASP A 3 -36.45 12.69 -1.27
C ASP A 3 -34.97 12.84 -1.65
N SER A 4 -34.48 14.03 -1.35
CA SER A 4 -33.07 14.32 -1.07
C SER A 4 -32.68 13.66 0.27
N ILE A 5 -31.38 13.62 0.58
CA ILE A 5 -30.76 13.26 1.89
C ILE A 5 -30.37 11.77 2.04
N TYR A 6 -29.26 11.35 1.44
CA TYR A 6 -28.42 10.28 2.02
C TYR A 6 -27.21 10.90 2.71
N SER A 7 -27.46 11.49 3.89
CA SER A 7 -26.44 11.98 4.80
C SER A 7 -25.81 10.79 5.53
N ARG A 8 -24.60 10.41 5.09
CA ARG A 8 -23.74 9.37 5.66
C ARG A 8 -23.18 9.76 7.04
N ARG A 9 -24.03 9.94 8.05
CA ARG A 9 -23.60 10.19 9.44
C ARG A 9 -24.55 9.55 10.46
N GLN A 10 -24.68 8.23 10.46
CA GLN A 10 -25.36 7.49 11.54
C GLN A 10 -24.80 6.09 11.84
N PHE A 11 -23.48 5.87 11.70
CA PHE A 11 -22.88 4.70 12.36
C PHE A 11 -22.41 5.06 13.76
N LEU A 12 -23.41 5.01 14.65
CA LEU A 12 -23.33 5.00 16.09
C LEU A 12 -22.40 3.90 16.61
N GLY A 13 -21.57 4.29 17.57
CA GLY A 13 -21.55 3.66 18.88
C GLY A 13 -20.89 2.29 18.96
N ARG A 14 -19.66 2.25 19.48
CA ARG A 14 -19.19 1.26 20.46
C ARG A 14 -17.75 1.56 20.90
N SER A 15 -17.61 2.18 22.06
CA SER A 15 -16.50 2.00 23.03
C SER A 15 -16.79 2.92 24.23
N ALA A 16 -17.55 2.44 25.23
CA ALA A 16 -17.04 1.74 26.40
C ALA A 16 -16.04 2.58 27.21
N ALA A 17 -16.56 3.18 28.27
CA ALA A 17 -15.84 3.91 29.30
C ALA A 17 -14.99 2.96 30.17
N ALA A 18 -13.77 3.39 30.53
CA ALA A 18 -13.10 2.97 31.77
C ALA A 18 -11.89 3.87 32.06
N GLY A 19 -12.00 4.73 33.08
CA GLY A 19 -10.97 4.88 34.10
C GLY A 19 -9.88 5.95 33.94
N ALA A 20 -9.74 6.71 35.04
CA ALA A 20 -8.53 7.34 35.58
C ALA A 20 -8.19 8.76 35.10
N GLY A 21 -8.62 9.73 35.92
CA GLY A 21 -8.07 11.09 35.91
C GLY A 21 -6.66 11.15 36.51
N LEU A 22 -5.90 12.18 36.16
CA LEU A 22 -5.34 13.14 37.10
C LEU A 22 -4.75 14.32 36.30
N LEU A 23 -5.00 15.52 36.81
CA LEU A 23 -4.46 16.80 36.43
C LEU A 23 -2.93 16.85 36.63
N ALA A 24 -2.16 17.37 35.66
CA ALA A 24 -0.86 18.01 35.96
C ALA A 24 -0.35 18.84 34.77
N MET A 25 -0.49 20.15 34.91
CA MET A 25 0.26 21.21 34.23
C MET A 25 1.65 21.33 34.87
N GLN A 26 2.74 21.31 34.09
CA GLN A 26 4.04 22.01 34.31
C GLN A 26 4.81 22.06 32.97
N ILE A 27 5.12 23.24 32.40
CA ILE A 27 6.16 24.25 32.68
C ILE A 27 7.55 23.87 32.15
N ALA A 28 8.14 24.85 31.46
CA ALA A 28 9.40 24.92 30.76
C ALA A 28 10.64 24.46 31.55
N GLY A 29 11.60 23.92 30.80
CA GLY A 29 12.97 23.72 31.23
C GLY A 29 13.87 23.38 30.04
N ALA A 30 14.74 24.32 29.66
CA ALA A 30 15.81 24.13 28.69
C ALA A 30 16.87 23.16 29.26
N GLY A 31 17.41 22.27 28.43
CA GLY A 31 18.53 21.42 28.86
C GLY A 31 18.90 20.30 27.90
N THR A 32 19.97 20.56 27.13
CA THR A 32 20.97 19.62 26.59
C THR A 32 20.58 18.56 25.57
N ALA A 33 21.26 18.67 24.43
CA ALA A 33 21.29 17.74 23.32
C ALA A 33 21.79 16.34 23.73
N VAL A 34 21.15 15.32 23.16
CA VAL A 34 21.75 14.01 22.94
C VAL A 34 21.61 13.68 21.46
N ALA A 35 22.69 13.92 20.72
CA ALA A 35 22.92 13.31 19.42
C ALA A 35 23.30 11.84 19.67
N VAL A 36 22.32 10.93 19.61
CA VAL A 36 22.61 9.50 19.40
C VAL A 36 22.60 9.26 17.89
N GLY A 37 23.76 9.55 17.29
CA GLY A 37 24.19 8.77 16.16
C GLY A 37 24.56 7.39 16.68
N ASN A 38 23.78 6.38 16.32
CA ASN A 38 24.24 4.99 16.29
C ASN A 38 23.41 4.24 15.27
N GLY A 39 24.04 4.01 14.12
CA GLY A 39 23.58 3.06 13.11
C GLY A 39 23.56 1.67 13.70
N VAL A 40 22.44 1.30 14.30
CA VAL A 40 22.12 -0.09 14.59
C VAL A 40 21.44 -0.60 13.34
N GLY A 41 22.13 -1.47 12.61
CA GLY A 41 21.53 -2.36 11.64
C GLY A 41 20.47 -3.20 12.35
N ALA A 42 19.26 -2.65 12.48
CA ALA A 42 18.13 -3.35 13.03
C ALA A 42 17.87 -4.52 12.10
N LYS A 43 18.30 -5.71 12.52
CA LYS A 43 17.92 -6.98 11.92
C LYS A 43 16.40 -6.99 11.90
N SER A 44 15.83 -6.70 10.73
CA SER A 44 14.39 -6.54 10.59
C SER A 44 13.71 -7.80 11.12
N ILE A 45 12.76 -7.64 12.04
CA ILE A 45 11.98 -8.75 12.61
C ILE A 45 11.17 -9.45 11.50
N HIS A 46 11.06 -8.83 10.33
CA HIS A 46 10.32 -9.29 9.18
C HIS A 46 11.24 -9.98 8.17
N PRO A 47 10.78 -11.09 7.56
CA PRO A 47 11.50 -11.76 6.50
C PRO A 47 11.74 -10.81 5.33
N LEU A 48 12.85 -10.96 4.62
CA LEU A 48 13.17 -10.13 3.46
C LEU A 48 12.25 -10.48 2.29
N THR A 49 11.99 -9.56 1.37
CA THR A 49 11.20 -9.88 0.16
C THR A 49 11.82 -11.05 -0.60
N LYS A 50 13.16 -11.08 -0.70
CA LYS A 50 13.92 -12.15 -1.38
C LYS A 50 13.75 -13.55 -0.77
N SER A 51 13.22 -13.69 0.44
CA SER A 51 12.98 -15.00 1.06
C SER A 51 11.61 -15.58 0.73
N HIS A 52 10.78 -14.86 -0.03
CA HIS A 52 9.46 -15.33 -0.44
C HIS A 52 9.47 -15.69 -1.91
N ASP A 53 8.52 -16.55 -2.28
CA ASP A 53 8.32 -16.97 -3.65
C ASP A 53 7.72 -15.82 -4.50
N PRO A 54 8.28 -15.49 -5.68
CA PRO A 54 7.74 -14.48 -6.58
C PRO A 54 6.49 -14.94 -7.36
N ASP A 55 6.05 -16.19 -7.24
CA ASP A 55 4.95 -16.80 -8.00
C ASP A 55 3.68 -15.96 -8.05
N VAL A 56 3.31 -15.34 -6.94
CA VAL A 56 2.12 -14.48 -6.87
C VAL A 56 2.25 -13.31 -7.86
N LEU A 57 3.39 -12.61 -7.85
CA LEU A 57 3.66 -11.49 -8.76
C LEU A 57 3.72 -11.97 -10.21
N LEU A 58 4.35 -13.13 -10.48
CA LEU A 58 4.45 -13.68 -11.83
C LEU A 58 3.06 -14.02 -12.41
N ARG A 59 2.19 -14.64 -11.62
CA ARG A 59 0.80 -14.95 -12.01
C ARG A 59 0.02 -13.69 -12.35
N TRP A 60 0.20 -12.64 -11.56
CA TRP A 60 -0.43 -11.35 -11.81
C TRP A 60 0.07 -10.67 -13.08
N ILE A 61 1.39 -10.66 -13.32
CA ILE A 61 1.97 -10.13 -14.57
C ILE A 61 1.42 -10.89 -15.78
N GLN A 62 1.35 -12.22 -15.68
CA GLN A 62 0.76 -13.06 -16.73
C GLN A 62 -0.71 -12.72 -16.97
N ALA A 63 -1.51 -12.57 -15.91
CA ALA A 63 -2.92 -12.20 -16.02
C ALA A 63 -3.12 -10.82 -16.67
N VAL A 64 -2.29 -9.83 -16.33
CA VAL A 64 -2.29 -8.50 -16.97
C VAL A 64 -1.91 -8.62 -18.44
N TYR A 65 -0.87 -9.39 -18.76
CA TYR A 65 -0.45 -9.64 -20.14
C TYR A 65 -1.56 -10.26 -20.99
N ASP A 66 -2.21 -11.31 -20.48
CA ASP A 66 -3.30 -11.98 -21.17
C ASP A 66 -4.51 -11.05 -21.36
N SER A 67 -4.79 -10.18 -20.38
CA SER A 67 -5.86 -9.18 -20.47
C SER A 67 -5.56 -8.13 -21.54
N VAL A 68 -4.33 -7.60 -21.58
CA VAL A 68 -3.86 -6.64 -22.59
C VAL A 68 -3.96 -7.24 -24.00
N LYS A 69 -3.56 -8.51 -24.15
CA LYS A 69 -3.64 -9.25 -25.41
C LYS A 69 -5.09 -9.49 -25.85
N LEU A 70 -5.96 -9.87 -24.91
CA LEU A 70 -7.38 -10.13 -25.17
C LEU A 70 -8.11 -8.85 -25.62
N GLU A 71 -7.85 -7.73 -24.96
CA GLU A 71 -8.46 -6.43 -25.28
C GLU A 71 -7.82 -5.72 -26.48
N ARG A 72 -6.76 -6.29 -27.07
CA ARG A 72 -6.02 -5.72 -28.21
C ARG A 72 -5.61 -4.26 -27.99
N LEU A 73 -5.12 -3.95 -26.79
CA LEU A 73 -4.75 -2.59 -26.43
C LEU A 73 -3.60 -2.08 -27.30
N THR A 74 -3.67 -0.80 -27.65
CA THR A 74 -2.59 -0.14 -28.39
C THR A 74 -1.30 -0.10 -27.55
N PRO A 75 -0.11 -0.10 -28.18
CA PRO A 75 1.16 -0.03 -27.46
C PRO A 75 1.24 1.04 -26.35
N PRO A 76 0.80 2.30 -26.56
CA PRO A 76 0.85 3.31 -25.48
C PRO A 76 -0.12 3.02 -24.33
N ASN A 77 -1.28 2.43 -24.60
CA ASN A 77 -2.25 2.07 -23.56
C ASN A 77 -1.73 0.90 -22.70
N ALA A 78 -1.18 -0.13 -23.34
CA ALA A 78 -0.56 -1.26 -22.66
C ALA A 78 0.63 -0.81 -21.81
N ALA A 79 1.51 0.05 -22.33
CA ALA A 79 2.67 0.56 -21.59
C ALA A 79 2.27 1.27 -20.29
N ARG A 80 1.20 2.08 -20.32
CA ARG A 80 0.68 2.77 -19.11
C ARG A 80 0.16 1.79 -18.07
N ILE A 81 -0.54 0.74 -18.49
CA ILE A 81 -1.04 -0.31 -17.58
C ILE A 81 0.13 -1.01 -16.90
N TYR A 82 1.14 -1.46 -17.67
CA TYR A 82 2.32 -2.11 -17.10
C TYR A 82 3.10 -1.19 -16.15
N ALA A 83 3.26 0.09 -16.50
CA ALA A 83 3.96 1.04 -15.65
C ALA A 83 3.29 1.22 -14.28
N TYR A 84 1.98 1.50 -14.24
CA TYR A 84 1.27 1.66 -12.98
C TYR A 84 1.14 0.36 -12.19
N PHE A 85 0.97 -0.77 -12.88
CA PHE A 85 0.94 -2.08 -12.24
C PHE A 85 2.29 -2.40 -11.56
N GLY A 86 3.40 -2.13 -12.26
CA GLY A 86 4.75 -2.33 -11.75
C GLY A 86 5.08 -1.41 -10.57
N VAL A 87 4.70 -0.13 -10.63
CA VAL A 87 4.89 0.80 -9.51
C VAL A 87 4.11 0.34 -8.28
N ALA A 88 2.85 -0.07 -8.43
CA ALA A 88 2.04 -0.57 -7.31
C ALA A 88 2.64 -1.84 -6.68
N ALA A 89 3.09 -2.79 -7.51
CA ALA A 89 3.74 -4.00 -7.05
C ALA A 89 5.05 -3.71 -6.31
N TYR A 90 5.88 -2.79 -6.84
CA TYR A 90 7.13 -2.39 -6.23
C TYR A 90 6.92 -1.72 -4.87
N GLU A 91 6.02 -0.76 -4.76
CA GLU A 91 5.74 -0.05 -3.50
C GLU A 91 5.17 -0.98 -2.43
N ALA A 92 4.45 -2.03 -2.81
CA ALA A 92 3.94 -3.02 -1.86
C ALA A 92 5.06 -3.84 -1.19
N VAL A 93 6.18 -4.07 -1.89
CA VAL A 93 7.26 -4.97 -1.42
C VAL A 93 8.59 -4.28 -1.14
N VAL A 94 8.76 -3.01 -1.51
CA VAL A 94 9.98 -2.21 -1.21
C VAL A 94 10.28 -2.17 0.27
N GLY A 95 9.25 -2.39 1.10
CA GLY A 95 9.42 -2.50 2.52
C GLY A 95 10.28 -3.68 3.00
N GLY A 96 10.35 -4.78 2.26
CA GLY A 96 11.19 -5.92 2.57
C GLY A 96 12.53 -5.92 1.84
N MET A 97 12.87 -4.79 1.18
CA MET A 97 14.04 -4.64 0.33
C MET A 97 14.96 -3.51 0.87
N PRO A 98 15.79 -3.77 1.90
CA PRO A 98 16.59 -2.75 2.58
C PRO A 98 17.49 -1.85 1.69
N PRO A 99 18.10 -2.33 0.59
CA PRO A 99 18.92 -1.46 -0.26
C PRO A 99 18.09 -0.60 -1.23
N TYR A 100 16.77 -0.81 -1.31
CA TYR A 100 15.88 -0.14 -2.25
C TYR A 100 15.06 0.96 -1.57
N ARG A 101 14.66 1.97 -2.35
CA ARG A 101 13.95 3.15 -1.87
C ARG A 101 12.58 3.26 -2.53
N SER A 102 11.58 3.75 -1.79
CA SER A 102 10.27 4.09 -2.36
C SER A 102 10.42 5.15 -3.47
N LEU A 103 9.66 5.00 -4.54
CA LEU A 103 9.49 5.93 -5.64
C LEU A 103 8.56 7.10 -5.27
N GLY A 104 7.96 7.08 -4.08
CA GLY A 104 7.23 8.22 -3.54
C GLY A 104 8.10 9.47 -3.56
N LEU A 105 7.54 10.59 -4.04
CA LEU A 105 8.23 11.86 -4.28
C LEU A 105 9.30 11.85 -5.39
N GLN A 106 9.53 10.72 -6.09
CA GLN A 106 10.42 10.65 -7.25
C GLN A 106 9.64 10.69 -8.57
N LEU A 107 8.45 10.10 -8.58
CA LEU A 107 7.53 10.14 -9.70
C LEU A 107 6.65 11.40 -9.61
N ASN A 108 6.38 12.01 -10.77
CA ASN A 108 5.46 13.15 -10.87
C ASN A 108 4.11 12.76 -10.27
N ASP A 109 3.59 13.62 -9.38
CA ASP A 109 2.30 13.45 -8.71
C ASP A 109 2.15 12.18 -7.85
N LEU A 110 3.26 11.50 -7.50
CA LEU A 110 3.23 10.42 -6.51
C LEU A 110 3.59 10.96 -5.13
N PRO A 111 2.61 11.15 -4.22
CA PRO A 111 2.87 11.65 -2.88
C PRO A 111 3.69 10.65 -2.06
N LYS A 112 4.17 11.12 -0.92
CA LYS A 112 4.82 10.24 0.06
C LYS A 112 3.82 9.17 0.53
N LEU A 113 4.19 7.92 0.33
CA LEU A 113 3.41 6.76 0.76
C LEU A 113 3.61 6.47 2.26
N PRO A 114 2.62 5.83 2.90
CA PRO A 114 2.75 5.41 4.29
C PRO A 114 3.92 4.44 4.46
N SER A 115 4.77 4.71 5.43
CA SER A 115 5.83 3.78 5.79
C SER A 115 5.25 2.65 6.64
N ARG A 116 5.77 1.45 6.41
CA ARG A 116 5.53 0.25 7.23
C ARG A 116 5.90 0.49 8.69
N SER A 117 5.08 -0.07 9.58
CA SER A 117 5.31 -0.04 11.02
C SER A 117 6.40 -1.03 11.40
N GLN A 118 7.40 -0.60 12.18
CA GLN A 118 8.52 -1.46 12.58
C GLN A 118 8.10 -2.58 13.56
N ASN A 119 6.90 -2.49 14.12
CA ASN A 119 6.41 -3.38 15.18
C ASN A 119 5.50 -4.52 14.64
N LEU A 120 5.25 -4.59 13.33
CA LEU A 120 4.29 -5.53 12.73
C LEU A 120 4.94 -6.49 11.75
N ARG A 121 4.69 -7.79 11.89
CA ARG A 121 5.15 -8.79 10.90
C ARG A 121 4.38 -8.66 9.58
N TYR A 122 5.13 -8.49 8.49
CA TYR A 122 4.60 -8.43 7.14
C TYR A 122 4.93 -9.70 6.36
N ASP A 123 3.94 -10.15 5.60
CA ASP A 123 4.07 -11.15 4.54
C ASP A 123 3.99 -10.44 3.18
N TRP A 124 5.11 -10.41 2.45
CA TRP A 124 5.23 -9.61 1.23
C TRP A 124 4.37 -10.12 0.06
N PRO A 125 4.23 -11.44 -0.18
CA PRO A 125 3.30 -11.97 -1.17
C PRO A 125 1.85 -11.54 -0.91
N THR A 126 1.39 -11.57 0.34
CA THR A 126 0.04 -11.11 0.68
C THR A 126 -0.12 -9.61 0.45
N ALA A 127 0.86 -8.80 0.85
CA ALA A 127 0.84 -7.35 0.59
C ALA A 127 0.81 -7.03 -0.92
N ALA A 128 1.64 -7.73 -1.71
CA ALA A 128 1.65 -7.61 -3.16
C ALA A 128 0.31 -8.02 -3.78
N ASN A 129 -0.26 -9.15 -3.35
CA ASN A 129 -1.56 -9.62 -3.82
C ASN A 129 -2.67 -8.60 -3.56
N ALA A 130 -2.72 -8.05 -2.34
CA ALA A 130 -3.70 -7.03 -1.97
C ALA A 130 -3.54 -5.75 -2.81
N ALA A 131 -2.31 -5.28 -3.03
CA ALA A 131 -2.05 -4.12 -3.87
C ALA A 131 -2.49 -4.35 -5.32
N MET A 132 -2.15 -5.50 -5.90
CA MET A 132 -2.51 -5.85 -7.28
C MET A 132 -4.02 -5.99 -7.46
N ALA A 133 -4.70 -6.64 -6.51
CA ALA A 133 -6.17 -6.75 -6.51
C ALA A 133 -6.87 -5.39 -6.41
N ALA A 134 -6.26 -4.41 -5.74
CA ALA A 134 -6.80 -3.06 -5.63
C ALA A 134 -6.62 -2.25 -6.93
N VAL A 135 -5.47 -2.37 -7.61
CA VAL A 135 -5.17 -1.55 -8.81
C VAL A 135 -5.74 -2.15 -10.09
N ALA A 136 -5.81 -3.47 -10.23
CA ALA A 136 -6.22 -4.11 -11.48
C ALA A 136 -7.63 -3.66 -11.95
N PRO A 137 -8.68 -3.62 -11.10
CA PRO A 137 -10.00 -3.18 -11.54
C PRO A 137 -10.02 -1.73 -12.03
N VAL A 138 -9.18 -0.86 -11.46
CA VAL A 138 -9.11 0.56 -11.83
C VAL A 138 -8.38 0.76 -13.15
N LEU A 139 -7.30 0.01 -13.38
CA LEU A 139 -6.53 0.08 -14.63
C LEU A 139 -7.35 -0.40 -15.83
N PHE A 140 -8.21 -1.40 -15.61
CA PHE A 140 -9.09 -1.93 -16.64
C PHE A 140 -10.55 -1.40 -16.54
N ALA A 141 -10.84 -0.46 -15.63
CA ALA A 141 -12.18 0.12 -15.48
C ALA A 141 -12.65 0.74 -16.81
N GLY A 142 -13.85 0.34 -17.24
CA GLY A 142 -14.42 0.71 -18.55
C GLY A 142 -14.05 -0.23 -19.70
N ARG A 143 -13.31 -1.31 -19.44
CA ARG A 143 -12.85 -2.30 -20.46
C ARG A 143 -13.21 -3.76 -20.09
N THR A 144 -13.62 -3.99 -18.84
CA THR A 144 -13.77 -5.33 -18.24
C THR A 144 -15.19 -5.88 -18.29
N ALA A 145 -15.51 -6.60 -19.35
CA ALA A 145 -16.46 -7.72 -19.24
C ALA A 145 -15.77 -9.02 -18.75
N SER A 146 -14.43 -9.10 -18.82
CA SER A 146 -13.68 -10.36 -18.63
C SER A 146 -13.22 -10.65 -17.19
N LEU A 147 -12.86 -9.63 -16.39
CA LEU A 147 -12.34 -9.81 -15.02
C LEU A 147 -13.42 -10.24 -14.01
N ALA A 148 -14.71 -10.03 -14.31
CA ALA A 148 -15.81 -10.45 -13.45
C ALA A 148 -15.97 -11.98 -13.37
N LYS A 149 -15.33 -12.73 -14.27
CA LYS A 149 -15.46 -14.20 -14.37
C LYS A 149 -14.51 -14.98 -13.45
N MET A 150 -13.60 -14.31 -12.72
CA MET A 150 -12.60 -14.95 -11.86
C MET A 150 -12.82 -14.74 -10.35
N ARG A 151 -13.95 -14.15 -9.93
CA ARG A 151 -14.40 -14.13 -8.53
C ARG A 151 -15.43 -15.23 -8.29
#